data_AF-A0A523YE50-F1
#
_entry.id   AF-A0A523YE50-F1
#
_cell.length_a   1.000
_cell.length_b   1.000
_cell.length_c   1.000
_cell.angle_alpha   90.00
_cell.angle_beta   90.00
_cell.angle_gamma   90.00
#
_symmetry.space_group_name_H-M   'P 1'
#
loop_
_entity.id
_entity.type
_entity.pdbx_description
1 polymer ?
#
loop_
_entity_poly.entity_id
_entity_poly.type
_entity_poly.pdbx_seq_one_letter_code
_entity_poly.pdbx_strand_id
1 'polypeptide(L)'
;MLAMTVYVGIDDTDSQTGMCTTYLASEIIKEFEEYDLIGYPRLVRLNPNIPWKTRGNGAICLHFGKGWGKKFPICRIGNKDYFAFERGNGNLSPDEFEEGVAKIVESHFMTDDRNTNPAFIIMSRKPTSSLYWRAVRGIVYLEDVKEMVSGNGIYRLYKNGRGLIGAASAVSWRPRDRTYEIITYRQGEKWGTQRTLKKSSVIAMDRKFKSTFNNYDYEEDSIAIAPNSPCPVLFGIRGDNPNDLVPAMSAIRGEKAQRWTIFLTNQGTDEHLVKRRIRDIAKNQSVIVDGTVVERPRRILGGHLIFRISDGDDVDCAAYEPSKNFREVVSHLREGDELTIYGSVRDKPRTVNVEKLQIHSLATIKKKQGNPECPQCGKRMKSAGSNAGYRCRKCHVHAKEGMAKRITVRRPISPGFYEPTVSARRHLSKPLKRIQN
;
A
#
# COMPACT_ATOMS: atom_id res chain seq x y z
N MET A 1 20.27 2.46 -37.82
CA MET A 1 19.13 2.90 -37.00
C MET A 1 19.13 2.08 -35.73
N LEU A 2 19.12 2.72 -34.55
CA LEU A 2 18.95 1.99 -33.29
C LEU A 2 17.56 1.37 -33.30
N ALA A 3 17.47 0.07 -33.00
CA ALA A 3 16.19 -0.61 -32.87
C ALA A 3 15.36 0.07 -31.75
N MET A 4 14.26 0.72 -32.11
CA MET A 4 13.34 1.40 -31.20
C MET A 4 12.13 0.52 -30.89
N THR A 5 11.96 0.22 -29.60
CA THR A 5 10.71 -0.28 -29.01
C THR A 5 9.92 0.90 -28.44
N VAL A 6 8.61 0.74 -28.26
CA VAL A 6 7.71 1.83 -27.83
C VAL A 6 7.12 1.57 -26.45
N TYR A 7 7.08 2.59 -25.59
CA TYR A 7 6.40 2.59 -24.31
C TYR A 7 5.13 3.43 -24.39
N VAL A 8 4.00 2.88 -23.95
CA VAL A 8 2.71 3.59 -23.86
C VAL A 8 2.34 3.72 -22.38
N GLY A 9 2.41 4.93 -21.82
CA GLY A 9 1.99 5.25 -20.46
C GLY A 9 0.64 5.94 -20.44
N ILE A 10 -0.23 5.58 -19.48
CA ILE A 10 -1.58 6.16 -19.32
C ILE A 10 -1.93 6.31 -17.85
N ASP A 11 -2.60 7.39 -17.50
CA ASP A 11 -3.18 7.57 -16.16
C ASP A 11 -4.46 8.42 -16.19
N ASP A 12 -5.16 8.43 -15.05
CA ASP A 12 -6.28 9.32 -14.73
C ASP A 12 -7.49 9.17 -15.68
N THR A 13 -7.75 7.93 -16.10
CA THR A 13 -8.94 7.55 -16.89
C THR A 13 -10.05 6.93 -16.05
N ASP A 14 -9.78 6.60 -14.78
CA ASP A 14 -10.77 6.07 -13.86
C ASP A 14 -11.61 7.17 -13.18
N SER A 15 -12.78 6.79 -12.69
CA SER A 15 -13.65 7.67 -11.92
C SER A 15 -14.21 6.97 -10.68
N GLN A 16 -14.82 7.76 -9.79
CA GLN A 16 -15.52 7.17 -8.64
C GLN A 16 -16.78 6.39 -9.08
N THR A 17 -17.42 6.84 -10.17
CA THR A 17 -18.69 6.33 -10.70
C THR A 17 -18.55 5.17 -11.68
N GLY A 18 -17.36 4.91 -12.22
CA GLY A 18 -17.12 3.80 -13.13
C GLY A 18 -15.70 3.78 -13.68
N MET A 19 -15.43 2.84 -14.59
CA MET A 19 -14.14 2.64 -15.24
C MET A 19 -12.95 2.34 -14.32
N CYS A 20 -11.82 2.00 -14.94
CA CYS A 20 -10.55 1.73 -14.27
C CYS A 20 -9.41 1.83 -15.28
N THR A 21 -8.35 2.58 -14.96
CA THR A 21 -7.16 2.75 -15.79
C THR A 21 -6.60 1.41 -16.28
N THR A 22 -6.61 0.38 -15.43
CA THR A 22 -6.09 -0.94 -15.79
C THR A 22 -6.91 -1.67 -16.86
N TYR A 23 -8.21 -1.37 -16.99
CA TYR A 23 -9.06 -1.97 -18.03
C TYR A 23 -8.56 -1.59 -19.43
N LEU A 24 -8.09 -0.35 -19.59
CA LEU A 24 -7.56 0.16 -20.85
C LEU A 24 -6.33 -0.63 -21.31
N ALA A 25 -5.56 -1.24 -20.40
CA ALA A 25 -4.44 -2.10 -20.80
C ALA A 25 -4.91 -3.25 -21.70
N SER A 26 -6.07 -3.86 -21.40
CA SER A 26 -6.61 -4.93 -22.25
C SER A 26 -7.10 -4.42 -23.61
N GLU A 27 -7.64 -3.20 -23.67
CA GLU A 27 -8.07 -2.58 -24.94
C GLU A 27 -6.86 -2.22 -25.81
N ILE A 28 -5.78 -1.70 -25.23
CA ILE A 28 -4.54 -1.37 -25.94
C ILE A 28 -3.85 -2.62 -26.46
N ILE A 29 -3.82 -3.69 -25.66
CA ILE A 29 -3.27 -4.99 -26.10
C ILE A 29 -4.04 -5.54 -27.29
N LYS A 30 -5.36 -5.35 -27.31
CA LYS A 30 -6.22 -5.79 -28.42
C LYS A 30 -6.04 -4.95 -29.67
N GLU A 31 -5.91 -3.63 -29.52
CA GLU A 31 -5.75 -2.70 -30.64
C GLU A 31 -4.42 -2.89 -31.37
N PHE A 32 -3.34 -3.11 -30.62
CA PHE A 32 -1.97 -3.22 -31.14
C PHE A 32 -1.47 -4.67 -31.17
N GLU A 33 -2.35 -5.61 -31.55
CA GLU A 33 -2.06 -7.05 -31.52
C GLU A 33 -1.07 -7.52 -32.59
N GLU A 34 -0.78 -6.68 -33.58
CA GLU A 34 0.27 -6.87 -34.58
C GLU A 34 1.68 -6.69 -34.00
N TYR A 35 1.80 -6.07 -32.81
CA TYR A 35 3.06 -5.89 -32.09
C TYR A 35 3.15 -6.82 -30.88
N ASP A 36 4.37 -7.23 -30.55
CA ASP A 36 4.61 -8.04 -29.36
C ASP A 36 4.75 -7.17 -28.12
N LEU A 37 4.14 -7.60 -27.02
CA LEU A 37 4.46 -7.06 -25.70
C LEU A 37 5.81 -7.57 -25.21
N ILE A 38 6.59 -6.65 -24.62
CA ILE A 38 7.90 -6.92 -24.05
C ILE A 38 7.82 -6.80 -22.53
N GLY A 39 7.87 -7.93 -21.85
CA GLY A 39 7.59 -8.02 -20.42
C GLY A 39 6.09 -7.88 -20.09
N TYR A 40 5.78 -7.90 -18.79
CA TYR A 40 4.41 -7.65 -18.32
C TYR A 40 4.04 -6.17 -18.46
N PRO A 41 2.77 -5.85 -18.78
CA PRO A 41 2.20 -4.54 -18.50
C PRO A 41 2.48 -4.11 -17.06
N ARG A 42 2.64 -2.81 -16.83
CA ARG A 42 3.02 -2.26 -15.53
C ARG A 42 1.83 -1.56 -14.90
N LEU A 43 1.62 -1.77 -13.60
CA LEU A 43 0.70 -1.00 -12.77
C LEU A 43 1.51 -0.33 -11.65
N VAL A 44 1.65 0.99 -11.73
CA VAL A 44 2.54 1.78 -10.88
C VAL A 44 1.70 2.69 -10.00
N ARG A 45 1.72 2.43 -8.69
CA ARG A 45 1.10 3.28 -7.67
C ARG A 45 2.02 4.46 -7.34
N LEU A 46 1.47 5.66 -7.29
CA LEU A 46 2.21 6.89 -6.95
C LEU A 46 1.93 7.29 -5.49
N ASN A 47 2.30 8.52 -5.12
CA ASN A 47 2.20 8.98 -3.74
C ASN A 47 0.75 8.86 -3.22
N PRO A 48 0.50 8.01 -2.22
CA PRO A 48 -0.86 7.68 -1.82
C PRO A 48 -1.50 8.81 -0.98
N ASN A 49 -0.76 9.88 -0.68
CA ASN A 49 -1.17 11.03 0.12
C ASN A 49 -1.59 12.26 -0.70
N ILE A 50 -1.59 12.15 -2.04
CA ILE A 50 -2.02 13.25 -2.90
C ILE A 50 -3.55 13.44 -2.79
N PRO A 51 -4.04 14.69 -2.62
CA PRO A 51 -5.47 14.96 -2.49
C PRO A 51 -6.22 14.85 -3.82
N TRP A 52 -5.54 15.08 -4.95
CA TRP A 52 -6.11 15.02 -6.31
C TRP A 52 -6.06 13.63 -6.93
N LYS A 53 -5.89 12.57 -6.13
CA LYS A 53 -5.84 11.21 -6.64
C LYS A 53 -7.24 10.71 -7.02
N THR A 54 -7.29 9.90 -8.07
CA THR A 54 -8.40 8.99 -8.31
C THR A 54 -8.27 7.74 -7.41
N ARG A 55 -8.97 6.64 -7.73
CA ARG A 55 -9.01 5.45 -6.87
C ARG A 55 -7.64 4.76 -6.83
N GLY A 56 -6.92 5.01 -5.75
CA GLY A 56 -5.65 4.34 -5.45
C GLY A 56 -4.43 4.89 -6.18
N ASN A 57 -4.52 6.04 -6.87
CA ASN A 57 -3.41 6.77 -7.50
C ASN A 57 -2.45 5.87 -8.32
N GLY A 58 -2.98 5.20 -9.36
CA GLY A 58 -2.24 4.19 -10.10
C GLY A 58 -2.29 4.39 -11.62
N ALA A 59 -1.11 4.45 -12.22
CA ALA A 59 -0.89 4.59 -13.66
C ALA A 59 -0.47 3.26 -14.29
N ILE A 60 -0.63 3.12 -15.61
CA ILE A 60 -0.18 1.94 -16.37
C ILE A 60 0.88 2.28 -17.40
N CYS A 61 1.69 1.28 -17.76
CA CYS A 61 2.65 1.36 -18.85
C CYS A 61 2.74 0.03 -19.59
N LEU A 62 2.65 0.06 -20.92
CA LEU A 62 2.84 -1.09 -21.81
C LEU A 62 4.10 -0.87 -22.65
N HIS A 63 4.80 -1.94 -23.02
CA HIS A 63 6.04 -1.89 -23.79
C HIS A 63 5.90 -2.80 -25.00
N PHE A 64 5.98 -2.23 -26.20
CA PHE A 64 5.78 -2.90 -27.49
C PHE A 64 7.06 -3.00 -28.30
N GLY A 65 7.18 -4.07 -29.08
CA GLY A 65 8.28 -4.30 -30.01
C GLY A 65 8.05 -5.57 -30.84
N LYS A 66 9.15 -6.15 -31.32
CA LYS A 66 9.25 -7.50 -31.89
C LYS A 66 9.93 -8.38 -30.85
N GLY A 67 9.18 -9.37 -30.35
CA GLY A 67 9.53 -10.19 -29.21
C GLY A 67 10.42 -11.38 -29.57
N TRP A 68 11.29 -11.76 -28.64
CA TRP A 68 12.06 -13.01 -28.72
C TRP A 68 12.42 -13.54 -27.32
N GLY A 69 12.87 -14.79 -27.26
CA GLY A 69 13.15 -15.49 -26.02
C GLY A 69 11.90 -16.12 -25.42
N LYS A 70 11.81 -16.17 -24.08
CA LYS A 70 10.71 -16.84 -23.39
C LYS A 70 9.38 -16.12 -23.66
N LYS A 71 8.40 -16.85 -24.21
CA LYS A 71 7.00 -16.43 -24.38
C LYS A 71 6.18 -16.85 -23.17
N PHE A 72 5.33 -15.97 -22.64
CA PHE A 72 4.48 -16.25 -21.49
C PHE A 72 3.13 -15.52 -21.59
N PRO A 73 2.04 -16.09 -21.03
CA PRO A 73 0.72 -15.48 -21.11
C PRO A 73 0.62 -14.24 -20.21
N ILE A 74 -0.04 -13.19 -20.68
CA ILE A 74 -0.17 -11.92 -19.95
C ILE A 74 -1.61 -11.41 -19.86
N CYS A 75 -2.48 -11.79 -20.81
CA CYS A 75 -3.86 -11.35 -20.83
C CYS A 75 -4.73 -12.37 -21.56
N ARG A 76 -6.00 -12.44 -21.18
CA ARG A 76 -7.05 -13.12 -21.97
C ARG A 76 -8.21 -12.18 -22.13
N ILE A 77 -8.75 -12.09 -23.35
CA ILE A 77 -9.96 -11.32 -23.66
C ILE A 77 -10.95 -12.27 -24.32
N GLY A 78 -12.06 -12.56 -23.63
CA GLY A 78 -12.97 -13.63 -24.05
C GLY A 78 -12.23 -14.97 -24.10
N ASN A 79 -12.10 -15.53 -25.31
CA ASN A 79 -11.44 -16.82 -25.55
C ASN A 79 -10.03 -16.68 -26.17
N LYS A 80 -9.55 -15.45 -26.40
CA LYS A 80 -8.23 -15.20 -27.02
C LYS A 80 -7.18 -14.91 -25.95
N ASP A 81 -6.09 -15.66 -25.98
CA ASP A 81 -4.91 -15.44 -25.13
C ASP A 81 -3.91 -14.52 -25.83
N TYR A 82 -3.39 -13.56 -25.07
CA TYR A 82 -2.31 -12.66 -25.47
C TYR A 82 -1.07 -12.97 -24.64
N PHE A 83 0.08 -12.82 -25.27
CA PHE A 83 1.37 -13.22 -24.73
C PHE A 83 2.34 -12.04 -24.77
N ALA A 84 3.35 -12.12 -23.90
CA ALA A 84 4.52 -11.25 -23.97
C ALA A 84 5.79 -12.08 -24.12
N PHE A 85 6.85 -11.41 -24.50
CA PHE A 85 8.20 -11.95 -24.61
C PHE A 85 9.13 -11.31 -23.58
N GLU A 86 10.12 -12.06 -23.13
CA GLU A 86 11.11 -11.57 -22.17
C GLU A 86 11.91 -10.38 -22.73
N ARG A 87 12.23 -10.44 -24.03
CA ARG A 87 13.08 -9.47 -24.72
C ARG A 87 12.40 -9.00 -25.98
N GLY A 88 12.74 -7.79 -26.38
CA GLY A 88 12.24 -7.19 -27.60
C GLY A 88 13.26 -6.25 -28.22
N ASN A 89 13.19 -6.16 -29.53
CA ASN A 89 13.78 -5.08 -30.32
C ASN A 89 12.66 -4.51 -31.21
N GLY A 90 12.96 -3.61 -32.14
CA GLY A 90 11.92 -3.11 -33.04
C GLY A 90 12.41 -1.92 -33.85
N ASN A 91 11.65 -1.51 -34.85
CA ASN A 91 11.80 -0.22 -35.50
C ASN A 91 10.42 0.46 -35.48
N LEU A 92 9.87 0.58 -34.27
CA LEU A 92 8.53 1.16 -34.05
C LEU A 92 8.68 2.66 -33.76
N SER A 93 7.77 3.47 -34.30
CA SER A 93 7.64 4.89 -34.03
C SER A 93 6.50 5.15 -33.04
N PRO A 94 6.64 6.11 -32.11
CA PRO A 94 5.52 6.60 -31.30
C PRO A 94 4.28 7.02 -32.12
N ASP A 95 4.46 7.55 -33.33
CA ASP A 95 3.37 8.01 -34.20
C ASP A 95 2.40 6.88 -34.58
N GLU A 96 2.92 5.65 -34.73
CA GLU A 96 2.12 4.46 -35.10
C GLU A 96 1.08 4.11 -34.03
N PHE A 97 1.24 4.60 -32.79
CA PHE A 97 0.38 4.30 -31.65
C PHE A 97 -0.57 5.44 -31.30
N GLU A 98 -0.32 6.68 -31.74
CA GLU A 98 -1.00 7.86 -31.20
C GLU A 98 -2.51 7.79 -31.39
N GLU A 99 -2.97 7.55 -32.62
CA GLU A 99 -4.39 7.59 -32.96
C GLU A 99 -5.17 6.46 -32.28
N GLY A 100 -4.60 5.24 -32.27
CA GLY A 100 -5.23 4.08 -31.61
C GLY A 100 -5.34 4.29 -30.09
N VAL A 101 -4.27 4.81 -29.45
CA VAL A 101 -4.30 5.12 -28.01
C VAL A 101 -5.31 6.23 -27.71
N ALA A 102 -5.34 7.30 -28.52
CA ALA A 102 -6.28 8.40 -28.35
C ALA A 102 -7.73 7.92 -28.44
N LYS A 103 -8.06 7.14 -29.47
CA LYS A 103 -9.39 6.55 -29.65
C LYS A 103 -9.82 5.70 -28.45
N ILE A 104 -8.92 4.87 -27.92
CA ILE A 104 -9.22 4.03 -26.74
C ILE A 104 -9.49 4.91 -25.52
N VAL A 105 -8.62 5.90 -25.26
CA VAL A 105 -8.78 6.81 -24.12
C VAL A 105 -10.12 7.54 -24.25
N GLU A 106 -10.37 8.19 -25.38
CA GLU A 106 -11.59 8.96 -25.67
C GLU A 106 -12.88 8.15 -25.59
N SER A 107 -12.82 6.86 -25.97
CA SER A 107 -13.98 5.97 -25.88
C SER A 107 -14.27 5.48 -24.46
N HIS A 108 -13.32 5.63 -23.52
CA HIS A 108 -13.40 4.99 -22.20
C HIS A 108 -13.28 5.93 -21.00
N PHE A 109 -12.75 7.14 -21.13
CA PHE A 109 -12.64 8.02 -19.95
C PHE A 109 -13.99 8.70 -19.65
N MET A 110 -14.25 8.94 -18.36
CA MET A 110 -15.48 9.60 -17.91
C MET A 110 -15.40 11.12 -18.15
N THR A 111 -16.03 11.60 -19.21
CA THR A 111 -16.05 13.03 -19.59
C THR A 111 -16.65 13.91 -18.51
N ASP A 112 -17.68 13.42 -17.82
CA ASP A 112 -18.48 14.23 -16.89
C ASP A 112 -17.87 14.35 -15.48
N ASP A 113 -16.90 13.50 -15.13
CA ASP A 113 -16.21 13.60 -13.83
C ASP A 113 -15.11 14.67 -13.90
N ARG A 114 -15.26 15.75 -13.14
CA ARG A 114 -14.28 16.85 -13.06
C ARG A 114 -12.92 16.40 -12.49
N ASN A 115 -12.88 15.28 -11.77
CA ASN A 115 -11.65 14.75 -11.18
C ASN A 115 -10.88 13.81 -12.10
N THR A 116 -11.49 13.34 -13.19
CA THR A 116 -10.84 12.50 -14.20
C THR A 116 -10.16 13.38 -15.23
N ASN A 117 -8.82 13.48 -15.22
CA ASN A 117 -8.03 14.33 -16.12
C ASN A 117 -6.97 13.52 -16.90
N PRO A 118 -7.41 12.69 -17.86
CA PRO A 118 -6.56 11.73 -18.52
C PRO A 118 -5.36 12.34 -19.22
N ALA A 119 -4.31 11.55 -19.33
CA ALA A 119 -3.30 11.75 -20.34
C ALA A 119 -2.66 10.42 -20.73
N PHE A 120 -2.10 10.39 -21.94
CA PHE A 120 -1.19 9.35 -22.34
C PHE A 120 0.13 9.95 -22.83
N ILE A 121 1.18 9.14 -22.76
CA ILE A 121 2.49 9.44 -23.31
C ILE A 121 3.05 8.21 -24.02
N ILE A 122 3.64 8.41 -25.19
CA ILE A 122 4.21 7.38 -26.04
C ILE A 122 5.67 7.73 -26.29
N MET A 123 6.59 6.86 -25.90
CA MET A 123 8.03 7.17 -25.92
C MET A 123 8.85 5.98 -26.42
N SER A 124 9.90 6.24 -27.18
CA SER A 124 10.88 5.19 -27.54
C SER A 124 11.95 4.99 -26.47
N ARG A 125 12.08 5.93 -25.53
CA ARG A 125 13.07 5.91 -24.44
C ARG A 125 12.41 6.27 -23.11
N LYS A 126 12.76 5.54 -22.05
CA LYS A 126 12.26 5.83 -20.71
C LYS A 126 12.85 7.12 -20.16
N PRO A 127 12.06 7.98 -19.50
CA PRO A 127 12.60 9.03 -18.65
C PRO A 127 13.51 8.45 -17.55
N THR A 128 14.29 9.32 -16.91
CA THR A 128 15.09 8.95 -15.74
C THR A 128 14.19 8.47 -14.60
N SER A 129 14.64 7.48 -13.82
CA SER A 129 13.83 6.93 -12.72
C SER A 129 13.59 7.93 -11.59
N SER A 130 14.29 9.07 -11.57
CA SER A 130 14.05 10.14 -10.60
C SER A 130 12.63 10.68 -10.69
N LEU A 131 12.00 10.68 -11.88
CA LEU A 131 10.61 11.10 -12.05
C LEU A 131 9.68 10.25 -11.18
N TYR A 132 9.74 8.92 -11.32
CA TYR A 132 8.98 8.00 -10.47
C TYR A 132 9.25 8.23 -8.99
N TRP A 133 10.52 8.34 -8.57
CA TRP A 133 10.85 8.50 -7.16
C TRP A 133 10.33 9.82 -6.57
N ARG A 134 10.30 10.90 -7.35
CA ARG A 134 9.66 12.16 -6.96
C ARG A 134 8.14 11.98 -6.83
N ALA A 135 7.52 11.31 -7.80
CA ALA A 135 6.06 11.12 -7.86
C ALA A 135 5.51 10.17 -6.80
N VAL A 136 6.26 9.15 -6.38
CA VAL A 136 5.82 8.20 -5.34
C VAL A 136 6.06 8.71 -3.91
N ARG A 137 6.97 9.67 -3.71
CA ARG A 137 7.39 10.18 -2.39
C ARG A 137 7.03 11.64 -2.10
N GLY A 138 6.54 12.38 -3.08
CA GLY A 138 6.27 13.81 -2.96
C GLY A 138 5.19 14.31 -3.91
N ILE A 139 5.13 15.63 -4.05
CA ILE A 139 4.30 16.31 -5.05
C ILE A 139 5.19 16.63 -6.25
N VAL A 140 4.67 16.39 -7.45
CA VAL A 140 5.31 16.72 -8.72
C VAL A 140 4.39 17.68 -9.46
N TYR A 141 4.95 18.74 -10.04
CA TYR A 141 4.21 19.71 -10.83
C TYR A 141 4.17 19.27 -12.29
N LEU A 142 3.05 19.56 -12.97
CA LEU A 142 2.83 19.16 -14.36
C LEU A 142 3.88 19.78 -15.31
N GLU A 143 4.24 21.04 -15.09
CA GLU A 143 5.23 21.73 -15.93
C GLU A 143 6.63 21.10 -15.84
N ASP A 144 7.08 20.70 -14.64
CA ASP A 144 8.32 19.94 -14.48
C ASP A 144 8.30 18.64 -15.31
N VAL A 145 7.15 17.96 -15.36
CA VAL A 145 7.03 16.71 -16.14
C VAL A 145 7.08 16.99 -17.62
N LYS A 146 6.38 18.03 -18.12
CA LYS A 146 6.44 18.44 -19.52
C LYS A 146 7.87 18.75 -19.96
N GLU A 147 8.62 19.48 -19.14
CA GLU A 147 10.04 19.75 -19.40
C GLU A 147 10.86 18.46 -19.46
N MET A 148 10.68 17.54 -18.49
CA MET A 148 11.40 16.27 -18.44
C MET A 148 11.11 15.33 -19.62
N VAL A 149 9.92 15.39 -20.22
CA VAL A 149 9.51 14.51 -21.33
C VAL A 149 9.58 15.18 -22.69
N SER A 150 9.86 16.49 -22.74
CA SER A 150 10.00 17.25 -23.98
C SER A 150 11.01 16.61 -24.93
N GLY A 151 10.66 16.49 -26.21
CA GLY A 151 11.50 15.88 -27.25
C GLY A 151 11.73 14.36 -27.13
N ASN A 152 11.12 13.68 -26.15
CA ASN A 152 11.34 12.25 -25.90
C ASN A 152 10.14 11.35 -26.28
N GLY A 153 9.10 11.90 -26.91
CA GLY A 153 7.90 11.18 -27.31
C GLY A 153 6.72 12.09 -27.62
N ILE A 154 5.56 11.47 -27.82
CA ILE A 154 4.28 12.13 -28.08
C ILE A 154 3.44 12.01 -26.82
N TYR A 155 2.75 13.08 -26.42
CA TYR A 155 1.74 12.99 -25.36
C TYR A 155 0.51 13.80 -25.74
N ARG A 156 -0.65 13.35 -25.25
CA ARG A 156 -1.92 14.07 -25.38
C ARG A 156 -2.53 14.27 -24.01
N LEU A 157 -3.03 15.48 -23.79
CA LEU A 157 -3.62 15.91 -22.52
C LEU A 157 -5.12 16.08 -22.69
N TYR A 158 -5.89 15.58 -21.73
CA TYR A 158 -7.33 15.80 -21.65
C TYR A 158 -7.66 16.61 -20.39
N LYS A 159 -8.58 17.56 -20.52
CA LYS A 159 -8.94 18.51 -19.44
C LYS A 159 -7.69 19.21 -18.87
N ASN A 160 -7.41 19.09 -17.58
CA ASN A 160 -6.22 19.73 -16.98
C ASN A 160 -4.91 18.94 -17.16
N GLY A 161 -4.94 17.75 -17.78
CA GLY A 161 -3.77 16.98 -18.18
C GLY A 161 -2.93 16.37 -17.05
N ARG A 162 -3.42 16.34 -15.79
CA ARG A 162 -2.68 15.81 -14.64
C ARG A 162 -2.27 14.34 -14.79
N GLY A 163 -3.02 13.56 -15.56
CA GLY A 163 -2.65 12.17 -15.90
C GLY A 163 -1.25 12.04 -16.50
N LEU A 164 -0.65 13.11 -17.08
CA LEU A 164 0.70 13.03 -17.65
C LEU A 164 1.74 12.70 -16.58
N ILE A 165 1.55 13.19 -15.35
CA ILE A 165 2.45 12.93 -14.22
C ILE A 165 2.55 11.43 -13.98
N GLY A 166 1.41 10.74 -13.92
CA GLY A 166 1.39 9.31 -13.66
C GLY A 166 1.77 8.47 -14.87
N ALA A 167 1.30 8.84 -16.06
CA ALA A 167 1.67 8.18 -17.30
C ALA A 167 3.20 8.15 -17.50
N ALA A 168 3.86 9.31 -17.37
CA ALA A 168 5.31 9.43 -17.47
C ALA A 168 6.03 8.73 -16.30
N SER A 169 5.48 8.78 -15.09
CA SER A 169 6.03 8.08 -13.92
C SER A 169 6.01 6.56 -14.12
N ALA A 170 4.94 5.99 -14.67
CA ALA A 170 4.81 4.56 -14.96
C ALA A 170 5.85 4.10 -16.00
N VAL A 171 6.10 4.90 -17.04
CA VAL A 171 7.16 4.65 -18.04
C VAL A 171 8.54 4.71 -17.38
N SER A 172 8.78 5.70 -16.51
CA SER A 172 10.09 5.90 -15.87
C SER A 172 10.45 4.86 -14.80
N TRP A 173 9.46 4.11 -14.30
CA TRP A 173 9.63 3.19 -13.18
C TRP A 173 10.65 2.08 -13.46
N ARG A 174 11.62 1.95 -12.55
CA ARG A 174 12.64 0.90 -12.52
C ARG A 174 12.56 0.24 -11.14
N PRO A 175 11.95 -0.95 -11.03
CA PRO A 175 11.64 -1.56 -9.73
C PRO A 175 12.91 -1.88 -8.93
N ARG A 176 12.92 -1.55 -7.63
CA ARG A 176 13.90 -2.10 -6.67
C ARG A 176 13.39 -3.39 -6.02
N ASP A 177 12.11 -3.39 -5.66
CA ASP A 177 11.30 -4.55 -5.32
C ASP A 177 10.10 -4.58 -6.29
N ARG A 178 9.46 -5.73 -6.44
CA ARG A 178 8.34 -5.90 -7.35
C ARG A 178 7.39 -7.00 -6.91
N THR A 179 6.15 -6.85 -7.32
CA THR A 179 5.09 -7.85 -7.18
C THR A 179 4.31 -7.97 -8.47
N TYR A 180 3.41 -8.93 -8.53
CA TYR A 180 2.52 -9.12 -9.66
C TYR A 180 1.08 -9.07 -9.17
N GLU A 181 0.19 -8.54 -10.00
CA GLU A 181 -1.25 -8.57 -9.75
C GLU A 181 -1.97 -9.06 -10.99
N ILE A 182 -2.73 -10.15 -10.88
CA ILE A 182 -3.69 -10.53 -11.92
C ILE A 182 -5.00 -9.83 -11.62
N ILE A 183 -5.45 -8.99 -12.54
CA ILE A 183 -6.72 -8.26 -12.43
C ILE A 183 -7.70 -8.91 -13.39
N THR A 184 -8.85 -9.31 -12.87
CA THR A 184 -9.95 -9.87 -13.64
C THR A 184 -11.04 -8.82 -13.83
N TYR A 185 -11.76 -8.87 -14.96
CA TYR A 185 -12.80 -7.91 -15.27
C TYR A 185 -14.12 -8.58 -15.64
N ARG A 186 -15.20 -7.88 -15.30
CA ARG A 186 -16.59 -8.29 -15.44
C ARG A 186 -17.10 -8.00 -16.85
N GLN A 187 -18.14 -8.73 -17.25
CA GLN A 187 -18.95 -8.35 -18.40
C GLN A 187 -19.59 -6.98 -18.20
N GLY A 188 -19.73 -6.19 -19.28
CA GLY A 188 -20.21 -4.81 -19.24
C GLY A 188 -21.56 -4.65 -18.55
N GLU A 189 -22.47 -5.60 -18.80
CA GLU A 189 -23.83 -5.63 -18.25
C GLU A 189 -23.87 -5.79 -16.72
N LYS A 190 -22.76 -6.20 -16.11
CA LYS A 190 -22.65 -6.41 -14.66
C LYS A 190 -21.99 -5.24 -13.94
N TRP A 191 -21.48 -4.24 -14.64
CA TRP A 191 -20.83 -3.09 -14.00
C TRP A 191 -21.82 -2.37 -13.08
N GLY A 192 -21.34 -1.86 -11.94
CA GLY A 192 -22.22 -1.29 -10.90
C GLY A 192 -22.97 -2.28 -10.01
N THR A 193 -23.18 -3.54 -10.43
CA THR A 193 -23.89 -4.55 -9.62
C THR A 193 -23.00 -5.14 -8.52
N GLN A 194 -23.57 -5.82 -7.53
CA GLN A 194 -22.78 -6.55 -6.52
C GLN A 194 -21.99 -7.70 -7.14
N ARG A 195 -20.76 -7.92 -6.65
CA ARG A 195 -19.89 -9.02 -7.08
C ARG A 195 -20.27 -10.30 -6.34
N THR A 196 -20.31 -11.41 -7.07
CA THR A 196 -20.61 -12.72 -6.46
C THR A 196 -19.34 -13.58 -6.44
N LEU A 197 -18.71 -13.72 -5.27
CA LEU A 197 -17.57 -14.61 -5.05
C LEU A 197 -17.84 -15.56 -3.89
N LYS A 198 -17.49 -16.85 -4.05
CA LYS A 198 -17.64 -17.84 -2.99
C LYS A 198 -16.47 -17.71 -2.01
N LYS A 199 -16.75 -17.16 -0.82
CA LYS A 199 -15.79 -17.00 0.29
C LYS A 199 -14.89 -18.21 0.54
N SER A 200 -15.46 -19.41 0.60
CA SER A 200 -14.66 -20.63 0.85
C SER A 200 -13.67 -20.97 -0.27
N SER A 201 -13.94 -20.56 -1.52
CA SER A 201 -12.97 -20.71 -2.61
C SER A 201 -11.80 -19.73 -2.48
N VAL A 202 -12.06 -18.49 -2.01
CA VAL A 202 -11.00 -17.49 -1.75
C VAL A 202 -10.08 -17.97 -0.63
N ILE A 203 -10.64 -18.48 0.47
CA ILE A 203 -9.86 -19.04 1.59
C ILE A 203 -9.02 -20.24 1.13
N ALA A 204 -9.61 -21.16 0.35
CA ALA A 204 -8.88 -22.31 -0.17
C ALA A 204 -7.73 -21.88 -1.10
N MET A 205 -7.97 -20.89 -1.96
CA MET A 205 -6.95 -20.30 -2.83
C MET A 205 -5.81 -19.66 -2.02
N ASP A 206 -6.13 -18.80 -1.06
CA ASP A 206 -5.15 -18.10 -0.21
C ASP A 206 -4.25 -19.07 0.56
N ARG A 207 -4.83 -20.17 1.07
CA ARG A 207 -4.07 -21.22 1.76
C ARG A 207 -3.15 -21.99 0.83
N LYS A 208 -3.59 -22.27 -0.40
CA LYS A 208 -2.87 -23.08 -1.39
C LYS A 208 -1.70 -22.31 -2.01
N PHE A 209 -1.89 -21.06 -2.40
CA PHE A 209 -0.89 -20.28 -3.14
C PHE A 209 -0.10 -19.37 -2.20
N LYS A 210 0.96 -19.91 -1.58
CA LYS A 210 1.76 -19.19 -0.57
C LYS A 210 2.46 -17.94 -1.11
N SER A 211 2.75 -17.87 -2.40
CA SER A 211 3.31 -16.70 -3.08
C SER A 211 2.32 -15.53 -3.18
N THR A 212 1.02 -15.77 -2.98
CA THR A 212 0.00 -14.71 -3.00
C THR A 212 -0.18 -14.07 -1.63
N PHE A 213 -0.70 -12.84 -1.58
CA PHE A 213 -0.90 -12.12 -0.33
C PHE A 213 -2.08 -11.15 -0.37
N ASN A 214 -2.56 -10.76 0.81
CA ASN A 214 -3.68 -9.85 1.00
C ASN A 214 -4.98 -10.30 0.29
N ASN A 215 -5.23 -11.60 0.23
CA ASN A 215 -6.39 -12.10 -0.52
C ASN A 215 -7.68 -12.14 0.30
N TYR A 216 -7.55 -12.51 1.56
CA TYR A 216 -8.65 -12.70 2.49
C TYR A 216 -8.25 -12.14 3.86
N ASP A 217 -9.20 -11.47 4.51
CA ASP A 217 -9.02 -10.95 5.85
C ASP A 217 -9.64 -11.93 6.85
N TYR A 218 -8.79 -12.69 7.54
CA TYR A 218 -9.25 -13.67 8.53
C TYR A 218 -9.71 -13.02 9.83
N GLU A 219 -9.27 -11.79 10.11
CA GLU A 219 -9.65 -11.08 11.33
C GLU A 219 -11.03 -10.42 11.14
N GLU A 220 -11.27 -9.84 9.97
CA GLU A 220 -12.55 -9.21 9.60
C GLU A 220 -13.49 -10.17 8.86
N ASP A 221 -13.11 -11.44 8.71
CA ASP A 221 -13.89 -12.49 8.05
C ASP A 221 -14.34 -12.13 6.60
N SER A 222 -13.57 -11.31 5.88
CA SER A 222 -13.99 -10.67 4.63
C SER A 222 -13.07 -10.93 3.43
N ILE A 223 -13.62 -10.83 2.21
CA ILE A 223 -12.88 -10.99 0.96
C ILE A 223 -12.17 -9.67 0.63
N ALA A 224 -10.83 -9.69 0.54
CA ALA A 224 -10.02 -8.49 0.30
C ALA A 224 -9.64 -8.26 -1.16
N ILE A 225 -9.69 -9.31 -2.01
CA ILE A 225 -9.35 -9.22 -3.45
C ILE A 225 -10.40 -8.50 -4.29
N ALA A 226 -11.62 -8.32 -3.79
CA ALA A 226 -12.73 -7.75 -4.54
C ALA A 226 -12.94 -6.28 -4.16
N PRO A 227 -12.99 -5.35 -5.13
CA PRO A 227 -13.23 -3.95 -4.81
C PRO A 227 -14.71 -3.69 -4.48
N ASN A 228 -14.96 -2.70 -3.61
CA ASN A 228 -16.30 -2.25 -3.23
C ASN A 228 -16.83 -1.09 -4.09
N SER A 229 -16.40 -1.02 -5.36
CA SER A 229 -16.73 0.07 -6.28
C SER A 229 -17.52 -0.39 -7.50
N PRO A 230 -18.24 0.50 -8.21
CA PRO A 230 -18.97 0.16 -9.44
C PRO A 230 -18.07 -0.18 -10.65
N CYS A 231 -16.74 -0.15 -10.47
CA CYS A 231 -15.73 -0.35 -11.51
C CYS A 231 -15.81 -1.74 -12.22
N PRO A 232 -15.17 -1.89 -13.38
CA PRO A 232 -15.19 -3.12 -14.18
C PRO A 232 -14.42 -4.31 -13.55
N VAL A 233 -13.58 -4.06 -12.54
CA VAL A 233 -12.74 -5.11 -11.92
C VAL A 233 -13.63 -6.11 -11.16
N LEU A 234 -13.48 -7.41 -11.41
CA LEU A 234 -14.14 -8.45 -10.64
C LEU A 234 -13.36 -8.73 -9.34
N PHE A 235 -12.09 -9.10 -9.44
CA PHE A 235 -11.14 -9.19 -8.33
C PHE A 235 -9.69 -9.07 -8.83
N GLY A 236 -8.78 -8.74 -7.92
CA GLY A 236 -7.33 -8.73 -8.15
C GLY A 236 -6.58 -9.63 -7.17
N ILE A 237 -5.74 -10.55 -7.66
CA ILE A 237 -4.89 -11.40 -6.80
C ILE A 237 -3.45 -10.92 -6.92
N ARG A 238 -2.82 -10.61 -5.79
CA ARG A 238 -1.42 -10.17 -5.71
C ARG A 238 -0.52 -11.31 -5.33
N GLY A 239 0.70 -11.34 -5.88
CA GLY A 239 1.70 -12.32 -5.49
C GLY A 239 3.12 -12.01 -5.93
N ASP A 240 4.05 -12.79 -5.40
CA ASP A 240 5.48 -12.76 -5.70
C ASP A 240 5.85 -13.48 -7.00
N ASN A 241 5.07 -14.51 -7.35
CA ASN A 241 5.34 -15.37 -8.49
C ASN A 241 4.20 -15.26 -9.52
N PRO A 242 4.45 -14.75 -10.74
CA PRO A 242 3.40 -14.58 -11.73
C PRO A 242 2.84 -15.92 -12.25
N ASN A 243 3.62 -17.00 -12.17
CA ASN A 243 3.17 -18.33 -12.64
C ASN A 243 2.05 -18.90 -11.76
N ASP A 244 1.95 -18.45 -10.50
CA ASP A 244 0.91 -18.92 -9.57
C ASP A 244 -0.41 -18.17 -9.76
N LEU A 245 -0.41 -17.02 -10.44
CA LEU A 245 -1.56 -16.12 -10.51
C LEU A 245 -2.72 -16.66 -11.36
N VAL A 246 -2.44 -17.27 -12.52
CA VAL A 246 -3.49 -17.88 -13.34
C VAL A 246 -4.12 -19.08 -12.64
N PRO A 247 -3.34 -20.05 -12.09
CA PRO A 247 -3.91 -21.13 -11.26
C PRO A 247 -4.69 -20.62 -10.04
N ALA A 248 -4.21 -19.56 -9.36
CA ALA A 248 -4.90 -18.95 -8.24
C ALA A 248 -6.24 -18.35 -8.65
N MET A 249 -6.27 -17.59 -9.74
CA MET A 249 -7.51 -17.05 -10.32
C MET A 249 -8.50 -18.17 -10.67
N SER A 250 -8.04 -19.26 -11.31
CA SER A 250 -8.88 -20.40 -11.69
C SER A 250 -9.46 -21.16 -10.50
N ALA A 251 -8.88 -21.02 -9.30
CA ALA A 251 -9.42 -21.63 -8.08
C ALA A 251 -10.62 -20.87 -7.49
N ILE A 252 -10.82 -19.60 -7.89
CA ILE A 252 -11.93 -18.76 -7.41
C ILE A 252 -13.24 -19.20 -8.05
N ARG A 253 -14.29 -19.36 -7.23
CA ARG A 253 -15.65 -19.72 -7.68
C ARG A 253 -16.61 -18.55 -7.51
N GLY A 254 -17.57 -18.43 -8.40
CA GLY A 254 -18.59 -17.38 -8.40
C GLY A 254 -18.84 -16.84 -9.80
N GLU A 255 -18.92 -15.52 -9.91
CA GLU A 255 -18.96 -14.81 -11.19
C GLU A 255 -17.72 -15.13 -12.03
N LYS A 256 -17.92 -15.37 -13.33
CA LYS A 256 -16.82 -15.60 -14.28
C LYS A 256 -16.27 -14.29 -14.79
N ALA A 257 -14.93 -14.19 -14.81
CA ALA A 257 -14.25 -13.10 -15.47
C ALA A 257 -14.43 -13.20 -17.00
N GLN A 258 -14.73 -12.07 -17.65
CA GLN A 258 -14.75 -11.98 -19.12
C GLN A 258 -13.33 -11.88 -19.70
N ARG A 259 -12.43 -11.28 -18.93
CA ARG A 259 -11.05 -11.01 -19.30
C ARG A 259 -10.17 -10.89 -18.07
N TRP A 260 -8.87 -11.04 -18.23
CA TRP A 260 -7.89 -10.80 -17.18
C TRP A 260 -6.57 -10.31 -17.74
N THR A 261 -5.79 -9.58 -16.94
CA THR A 261 -4.44 -9.10 -17.28
C THR A 261 -3.52 -9.23 -16.08
N ILE A 262 -2.29 -9.71 -16.28
CA ILE A 262 -1.24 -9.76 -15.27
C ILE A 262 -0.37 -8.51 -15.39
N PHE A 263 -0.24 -7.78 -14.29
CA PHE A 263 0.60 -6.61 -14.19
C PHE A 263 1.84 -6.87 -13.33
N LEU A 264 2.98 -6.32 -13.73
CA LEU A 264 4.12 -6.07 -12.85
C LEU A 264 3.85 -4.78 -12.07
N THR A 265 4.00 -4.81 -10.75
CA THR A 265 3.56 -3.71 -9.88
C THR A 265 4.56 -3.37 -8.78
N ASN A 266 4.49 -2.15 -8.27
CA ASN A 266 5.19 -1.70 -7.07
C ASN A 266 4.35 -1.89 -5.79
N GLN A 267 3.23 -2.60 -5.85
CA GLN A 267 2.37 -2.80 -4.69
C GLN A 267 3.06 -3.73 -3.68
N GLY A 268 2.91 -3.47 -2.39
CA GLY A 268 3.54 -4.26 -1.34
C GLY A 268 5.08 -4.17 -1.31
N THR A 269 5.65 -2.99 -1.61
CA THR A 269 7.10 -2.78 -1.71
C THR A 269 7.66 -1.70 -0.78
N ASP A 270 6.80 -0.90 -0.13
CA ASP A 270 7.17 0.30 0.64
C ASP A 270 7.92 1.39 -0.15
N GLU A 271 7.85 1.42 -1.49
CA GLU A 271 8.60 2.40 -2.28
C GLU A 271 8.23 3.88 -1.95
N HIS A 272 7.06 4.14 -1.35
CA HIS A 272 6.61 5.45 -0.84
C HIS A 272 7.27 5.91 0.45
N LEU A 273 7.85 5.00 1.24
CA LEU A 273 8.39 5.29 2.57
C LEU A 273 9.82 5.82 2.49
N VAL A 274 10.10 6.86 3.28
CA VAL A 274 11.43 7.49 3.38
C VAL A 274 11.81 7.64 4.85
N LYS A 275 13.01 7.18 5.25
CA LYS A 275 13.50 7.40 6.60
C LYS A 275 13.76 8.88 6.87
N ARG A 276 13.22 9.41 7.95
CA ARG A 276 13.31 10.83 8.34
C ARG A 276 13.40 10.96 9.87
N ARG A 277 13.99 12.06 10.34
CA ARG A 277 13.84 12.51 11.73
C ARG A 277 12.51 13.23 11.91
N ILE A 278 12.00 13.31 13.14
CA ILE A 278 10.70 13.92 13.42
C ILE A 278 10.65 15.39 13.00
N ARG A 279 11.71 16.18 13.22
CA ARG A 279 11.77 17.57 12.73
C ARG A 279 11.62 17.70 11.20
N ASP A 280 12.06 16.70 10.45
CA ASP A 280 12.20 16.77 8.98
C ASP A 280 10.96 16.22 8.24
N ILE A 281 9.95 15.70 8.96
CA ILE A 281 8.73 15.18 8.33
C ILE A 281 7.82 16.33 7.85
N ALA A 282 7.29 16.19 6.64
CA ALA A 282 6.39 17.16 6.03
C ALA A 282 5.10 16.51 5.51
N LYS A 283 4.06 17.34 5.31
CA LYS A 283 2.77 16.90 4.76
C LYS A 283 2.93 16.18 3.41
N ASN A 284 2.00 15.27 3.12
CA ASN A 284 1.96 14.49 1.88
C ASN A 284 3.16 13.55 1.67
N GLN A 285 3.93 13.27 2.73
CA GLN A 285 5.02 12.30 2.71
C GLN A 285 4.65 11.05 3.48
N SER A 286 5.28 9.93 3.14
CA SER A 286 5.24 8.71 3.94
C SER A 286 6.64 8.47 4.50
N VAL A 287 6.71 8.20 5.80
CA VAL A 287 7.94 8.27 6.58
C VAL A 287 8.19 6.97 7.35
N ILE A 288 9.47 6.69 7.56
CA ILE A 288 9.97 5.73 8.54
C ILE A 288 10.65 6.56 9.63
N VAL A 289 10.14 6.49 10.85
CA VAL A 289 10.57 7.32 11.97
C VAL A 289 10.85 6.42 13.17
N ASP A 290 12.07 6.53 13.71
CA ASP A 290 12.43 5.88 14.96
C ASP A 290 12.06 6.81 16.12
N GLY A 291 11.63 6.26 17.25
CA GLY A 291 11.37 7.07 18.43
C GLY A 291 10.96 6.26 19.66
N THR A 292 10.96 6.94 20.79
CA THR A 292 10.53 6.39 22.08
C THR A 292 9.16 6.93 22.42
N VAL A 293 8.26 6.07 22.90
CA VAL A 293 6.93 6.51 23.37
C VAL A 293 7.09 7.43 24.57
N VAL A 294 6.54 8.64 24.49
CA VAL A 294 6.60 9.67 25.55
C VAL A 294 5.24 10.01 26.17
N GLU A 295 4.15 9.61 25.52
CA GLU A 295 2.80 9.73 26.08
C GLU A 295 2.06 8.42 25.86
N ARG A 296 1.43 7.90 26.93
CA ARG A 296 0.59 6.70 26.82
C ARG A 296 -0.52 6.86 25.76
N PRO A 297 -0.86 5.79 25.03
CA PRO A 297 -1.95 5.81 24.06
C PRO A 297 -3.29 6.24 24.69
N ARG A 298 -4.00 7.14 24.02
CA ARG A 298 -5.34 7.63 24.39
C ARG A 298 -6.36 7.32 23.29
N ARG A 299 -7.51 6.78 23.68
CA ARG A 299 -8.65 6.59 22.77
C ARG A 299 -9.38 7.92 22.60
N ILE A 300 -9.68 8.29 21.37
CA ILE A 300 -10.50 9.46 21.03
C ILE A 300 -11.85 9.03 20.46
N LEU A 301 -12.77 10.00 20.31
CA LEU A 301 -14.08 9.78 19.69
C LEU A 301 -13.92 9.11 18.31
N GLY A 302 -14.79 8.14 18.00
CA GLY A 302 -14.68 7.31 16.79
C GLY A 302 -13.78 6.08 16.96
N GLY A 303 -13.18 5.87 18.14
CA GLY A 303 -12.40 4.66 18.45
C GLY A 303 -10.98 4.67 17.90
N HIS A 304 -10.46 5.84 17.48
CA HIS A 304 -9.06 5.99 17.08
C HIS A 304 -8.16 6.02 18.32
N LEU A 305 -6.92 5.57 18.18
CA LEU A 305 -5.88 5.67 19.20
C LEU A 305 -4.82 6.68 18.76
N ILE A 306 -4.46 7.59 19.66
CA ILE A 306 -3.35 8.53 19.49
C ILE A 306 -2.32 8.25 20.57
N PHE A 307 -1.04 8.21 20.20
CA PHE A 307 0.09 8.16 21.12
C PHE A 307 1.19 9.09 20.61
N ARG A 308 2.17 9.43 21.45
CA ARG A 308 3.26 10.33 21.05
C ARG A 308 4.60 9.62 21.16
N ILE A 309 5.46 9.86 20.16
CA ILE A 309 6.85 9.41 20.16
C ILE A 309 7.80 10.61 20.08
N SER A 310 9.04 10.40 20.52
CA SER A 310 10.11 11.39 20.47
C SER A 310 11.43 10.80 20.00
N ASP A 311 12.17 11.54 19.18
CA ASP A 311 13.58 11.31 18.81
C ASP A 311 14.48 12.49 19.27
N GLY A 312 13.95 13.30 20.19
CA GLY A 312 14.43 14.65 20.52
C GLY A 312 13.42 15.72 20.07
N ASP A 313 12.68 15.45 18.99
CA ASP A 313 11.48 16.20 18.59
C ASP A 313 10.24 15.30 18.71
N ASP A 314 9.09 15.88 19.00
CA ASP A 314 7.85 15.13 19.29
C ASP A 314 6.88 15.05 18.10
N VAL A 315 6.22 13.90 17.94
CA VAL A 315 5.11 13.75 16.99
C VAL A 315 4.01 12.81 17.49
N ASP A 316 2.77 13.20 17.22
CA ASP A 316 1.60 12.34 17.43
C ASP A 316 1.55 11.25 16.34
N CYS A 317 1.23 10.03 16.76
CA CYS A 317 1.00 8.88 15.90
C CYS A 317 -0.43 8.39 16.09
N ALA A 318 -1.09 8.03 14.99
CA ALA A 318 -2.50 7.60 15.01
C ALA A 318 -2.69 6.21 14.42
N ALA A 319 -3.39 5.36 15.17
CA ALA A 319 -4.00 4.12 14.69
C ALA A 319 -5.52 4.32 14.62
N TYR A 320 -6.05 4.50 13.42
CA TYR A 320 -7.47 4.81 13.22
C TYR A 320 -8.37 3.58 13.39
N GLU A 321 -9.66 3.79 13.67
CA GLU A 321 -10.69 2.75 13.77
C GLU A 321 -10.58 1.64 12.71
N PRO A 322 -10.39 1.95 11.40
CA PRO A 322 -10.32 0.92 10.38
C PRO A 322 -9.14 -0.05 10.52
N SER A 323 -8.15 0.25 11.36
CA SER A 323 -7.02 -0.65 11.64
C SER A 323 -7.34 -1.78 12.63
N LYS A 324 -8.55 -1.77 13.22
CA LYS A 324 -9.13 -2.91 13.98
C LYS A 324 -8.18 -3.42 15.06
N ASN A 325 -7.79 -4.69 15.04
CA ASN A 325 -6.95 -5.31 16.08
C ASN A 325 -5.56 -4.67 16.23
N PHE A 326 -5.08 -3.95 15.22
CA PHE A 326 -3.85 -3.16 15.34
C PHE A 326 -3.93 -2.13 16.48
N ARG A 327 -5.14 -1.61 16.75
CA ARG A 327 -5.39 -0.73 17.90
C ARG A 327 -5.14 -1.43 19.22
N GLU A 328 -5.39 -2.75 19.32
CA GLU A 328 -5.12 -3.49 20.54
C GLU A 328 -3.62 -3.55 20.83
N VAL A 329 -2.78 -3.76 19.81
CA VAL A 329 -1.31 -3.67 19.96
C VAL A 329 -0.92 -2.27 20.47
N VAL A 330 -1.41 -1.23 19.80
CA VAL A 330 -1.11 0.16 20.15
C VAL A 330 -1.57 0.50 21.57
N SER A 331 -2.70 -0.03 22.05
CA SER A 331 -3.23 0.27 23.39
C SER A 331 -2.34 -0.21 24.54
N HIS A 332 -1.46 -1.19 24.26
CA HIS A 332 -0.52 -1.76 25.24
C HIS A 332 0.84 -1.05 25.30
N LEU A 333 1.10 -0.09 24.39
CA LEU A 333 2.32 0.72 24.42
C LEU A 333 2.37 1.59 25.69
N ARG A 334 3.58 1.80 26.21
CA ARG A 334 3.86 2.58 27.41
C ARG A 334 5.06 3.48 27.19
N GLU A 335 5.13 4.53 28.01
CA GLU A 335 6.27 5.44 28.02
C GLU A 335 7.58 4.67 28.22
N GLY A 336 8.57 4.99 27.38
CA GLY A 336 9.87 4.32 27.33
C GLY A 336 9.95 3.13 26.37
N ASP A 337 8.86 2.72 25.69
CA ASP A 337 8.96 1.72 24.62
C ASP A 337 9.67 2.32 23.40
N GLU A 338 10.64 1.61 22.85
CA GLU A 338 11.39 2.03 21.65
C GLU A 338 10.82 1.33 20.42
N LEU A 339 10.52 2.10 19.39
CA LEU A 339 9.86 1.58 18.19
C LEU A 339 10.22 2.36 16.92
N THR A 340 9.94 1.74 15.78
CA THR A 340 9.92 2.40 14.46
C THR A 340 8.49 2.46 13.96
N ILE A 341 8.04 3.66 13.58
CA ILE A 341 6.76 3.90 12.92
C ILE A 341 6.95 4.04 11.41
N TYR A 342 6.07 3.39 10.67
CA TYR A 342 5.94 3.55 9.23
C TYR A 342 4.56 4.11 8.97
N GLY A 343 4.46 5.21 8.24
CA GLY A 343 3.16 5.84 8.07
C GLY A 343 3.16 7.09 7.23
N SER A 344 1.98 7.68 7.08
CA SER A 344 1.78 8.89 6.28
C SER A 344 1.55 10.11 7.14
N VAL A 345 2.17 11.22 6.76
CA VAL A 345 2.13 12.47 7.51
C VAL A 345 0.90 13.27 7.14
N ARG A 346 0.02 13.47 8.12
CA ARG A 346 -1.08 14.43 8.09
C ARG A 346 -0.62 15.77 8.66
N ASP A 347 -1.06 16.85 8.04
CA ASP A 347 -0.63 18.22 8.40
C ASP A 347 -1.35 18.77 9.64
N LYS A 348 -2.69 18.65 9.70
CA LYS A 348 -3.52 19.25 10.77
C LYS A 348 -4.49 18.24 11.39
N PRO A 349 -4.32 17.88 12.68
CA PRO A 349 -3.09 18.07 13.47
C PRO A 349 -1.91 17.31 12.85
N ARG A 350 -0.68 17.72 13.18
CA ARG A 350 0.56 17.08 12.70
C ARG A 350 0.62 15.67 13.28
N THR A 351 0.42 14.66 12.45
CA THR A 351 0.27 13.28 12.92
C THR A 351 0.77 12.29 11.89
N VAL A 352 1.42 11.21 12.34
CA VAL A 352 1.78 10.07 11.50
C VAL A 352 0.68 9.02 11.58
N ASN A 353 0.00 8.79 10.45
CA ASN A 353 -1.00 7.74 10.29
C ASN A 353 -0.27 6.41 10.12
N VAL A 354 -0.30 5.57 11.15
CA VAL A 354 0.51 4.35 11.23
C VAL A 354 0.00 3.31 10.24
N GLU A 355 0.87 2.88 9.33
CA GLU A 355 0.65 1.78 8.38
C GLU A 355 1.22 0.45 8.89
N LYS A 356 2.28 0.52 9.71
CA LYS A 356 2.86 -0.59 10.46
C LYS A 356 3.81 -0.02 11.52
N LEU A 357 4.16 -0.83 12.51
CA LEU A 357 5.17 -0.49 13.51
C LEU A 357 6.09 -1.67 13.80
N GLN A 358 7.29 -1.37 14.25
CA GLN A 358 8.24 -2.35 14.78
C GLN A 358 8.59 -1.96 16.22
N ILE A 359 8.34 -2.85 17.17
CA ILE A 359 8.77 -2.67 18.56
C ILE A 359 10.18 -3.25 18.68
N HIS A 360 11.13 -2.43 19.13
CA HIS A 360 12.52 -2.87 19.38
C HIS A 360 12.70 -3.31 20.83
N SER A 361 12.21 -2.52 21.77
CA SER A 361 12.33 -2.81 23.20
C SER A 361 11.09 -2.35 23.97
N LEU A 362 10.81 -3.01 25.09
CA LEU A 362 9.66 -2.74 25.94
C LEU A 362 10.12 -2.22 27.29
N ALA A 363 9.61 -1.05 27.70
CA ALA A 363 9.86 -0.49 29.02
C ALA A 363 9.42 -1.44 30.15
N THR A 364 10.26 -1.56 31.18
CA THR A 364 9.92 -2.35 32.37
C THR A 364 8.99 -1.56 33.28
N ILE A 365 7.71 -1.93 33.30
CA ILE A 365 6.71 -1.31 34.16
C ILE A 365 6.59 -2.09 35.47
N LYS A 366 6.84 -1.42 36.60
CA LYS A 366 6.67 -1.99 37.94
C LYS A 366 5.42 -1.42 38.61
N LYS A 367 4.47 -2.28 39.00
CA LYS A 367 3.28 -1.88 39.77
C LYS A 367 3.41 -2.32 41.21
N LYS A 368 2.99 -1.45 42.15
CA LYS A 368 2.89 -1.80 43.57
C LYS A 368 1.84 -2.91 43.74
N GLN A 369 2.26 -4.09 44.18
CA GLN A 369 1.40 -5.22 44.49
C GLN A 369 0.86 -5.14 45.93
N GLY A 370 1.67 -4.58 46.83
CA GLY A 370 1.29 -4.43 48.22
C GLY A 370 2.36 -3.72 49.04
N ASN A 371 2.00 -3.45 50.29
CA ASN A 371 2.95 -2.96 51.28
C ASN A 371 3.96 -4.06 51.63
N PRO A 372 5.17 -3.70 52.11
CA PRO A 372 6.17 -4.67 52.56
C PRO A 372 5.65 -5.55 53.69
N GLU A 373 6.27 -6.71 53.84
CA GLU A 373 6.09 -7.60 54.99
C GLU A 373 7.06 -7.18 56.10
N CYS A 374 6.61 -7.25 57.36
CA CYS A 374 7.45 -6.90 58.50
C CYS A 374 8.54 -7.98 58.68
N PRO A 375 9.84 -7.62 58.74
CA PRO A 375 10.92 -8.61 58.84
C PRO A 375 10.90 -9.40 60.16
N GLN A 376 10.23 -8.90 61.21
CA GLN A 376 10.17 -9.56 62.51
C GLN A 376 8.97 -10.50 62.69
N CYS A 377 7.82 -10.20 62.07
CA CYS A 377 6.59 -10.98 62.30
C CYS A 377 5.89 -11.45 61.02
N GLY A 378 6.45 -11.18 59.84
CA GLY A 378 5.90 -11.57 58.54
C GLY A 378 4.61 -10.86 58.12
N LYS A 379 3.94 -10.11 59.01
CA LYS A 379 2.68 -9.43 58.69
C LYS A 379 2.89 -8.25 57.74
N ARG A 380 1.96 -8.05 56.80
CA ARG A 380 1.93 -6.86 55.92
C ARG A 380 1.85 -5.57 56.73
N MET A 381 2.75 -4.64 56.43
CA MET A 381 2.81 -3.32 57.07
C MET A 381 1.68 -2.40 56.56
N LYS A 382 1.28 -1.41 57.36
CA LYS A 382 0.28 -0.38 56.98
C LYS A 382 0.98 0.90 56.54
N SER A 383 0.31 1.73 55.74
CA SER A 383 0.83 3.06 55.39
C SER A 383 0.98 3.90 56.66
N ALA A 384 2.08 4.64 56.79
CA ALA A 384 2.34 5.55 57.90
C ALA A 384 1.90 7.00 57.60
N GLY A 385 1.36 7.28 56.41
CA GLY A 385 1.01 8.62 55.93
C GLY A 385 1.61 8.90 54.55
N SER A 386 1.29 10.06 53.97
CA SER A 386 1.89 10.50 52.70
C SER A 386 3.40 10.68 52.88
N ASN A 387 4.22 10.11 52.01
CA ASN A 387 5.70 10.09 52.07
C ASN A 387 6.34 9.53 53.36
N ALA A 388 5.57 8.98 54.31
CA ALA A 388 6.08 8.46 55.59
C ALA A 388 6.43 6.96 55.55
N GLY A 389 6.26 6.30 54.40
CA GLY A 389 6.54 4.88 54.23
C GLY A 389 5.50 3.96 54.91
N TYR A 390 5.98 2.88 55.54
CA TYR A 390 5.12 1.84 56.13
C TYR A 390 5.50 1.55 57.57
N ARG A 391 4.51 1.22 58.41
CA ARG A 391 4.70 0.82 59.81
C ARG A 391 4.02 -0.52 60.11
N CYS A 392 4.72 -1.39 60.83
CA CYS A 392 4.13 -2.60 61.39
C CYS A 392 3.33 -2.23 62.66
N ARG A 393 2.04 -2.58 62.73
CA ARG A 393 1.22 -2.32 63.92
C ARG A 393 1.65 -3.12 65.15
N LYS A 394 2.21 -4.33 64.96
CA LYS A 394 2.61 -5.24 66.06
C LYS A 394 4.01 -4.93 66.59
N CYS A 395 4.98 -4.81 65.69
CA CYS A 395 6.41 -4.66 66.05
C CYS A 395 6.89 -3.21 66.04
N HIS A 396 6.05 -2.27 65.58
CA HIS A 396 6.38 -0.85 65.41
C HIS A 396 7.58 -0.52 64.50
N VAL A 397 8.19 -1.52 63.85
CA VAL A 397 9.21 -1.36 62.81
C VAL A 397 8.66 -0.55 61.63
N HIS A 398 9.52 0.29 61.03
CA HIS A 398 9.22 1.12 59.87
C HIS A 398 9.94 0.61 58.63
N ALA A 399 9.34 0.81 57.46
CA ALA A 399 9.93 0.50 56.16
C ALA A 399 9.77 1.69 55.20
N LYS A 400 10.79 1.93 54.38
CA LYS A 400 10.78 3.00 53.38
C LYS A 400 9.78 2.70 52.27
N GLU A 401 9.31 3.73 51.59
CA GLU A 401 8.32 3.60 50.51
C GLU A 401 8.80 2.69 49.35
N GLY A 402 10.11 2.74 49.04
CA GLY A 402 10.77 1.89 48.05
C GLY A 402 10.76 0.39 48.37
N MET A 403 10.51 0.00 49.63
CA MET A 403 10.42 -1.42 50.05
C MET A 403 9.07 -2.05 49.73
N ALA A 404 8.13 -1.31 49.14
CA ALA A 404 6.87 -1.88 48.67
C ALA A 404 7.12 -3.06 47.72
N LYS A 405 6.36 -4.15 47.89
CA LYS A 405 6.41 -5.29 46.98
C LYS A 405 5.90 -4.82 45.62
N ARG A 406 6.80 -4.80 44.64
CA ARG A 406 6.51 -4.41 43.25
C ARG A 406 6.57 -5.64 42.36
N ILE A 407 5.64 -5.74 41.43
CA ILE A 407 5.63 -6.77 40.38
C ILE A 407 5.84 -6.11 39.03
N THR A 408 6.56 -6.81 38.14
CA THR A 408 6.65 -6.40 36.74
C THR A 408 5.32 -6.70 36.05
N VAL A 409 4.75 -5.67 35.42
CA VAL A 409 3.52 -5.81 34.64
C VAL A 409 3.87 -6.46 33.31
N ARG A 410 3.38 -7.68 33.09
CA ARG A 410 3.46 -8.33 31.77
C ARG A 410 2.42 -7.71 30.84
N ARG A 411 2.84 -7.40 29.61
CA ARG A 411 1.98 -6.83 28.56
C ARG A 411 1.83 -7.85 27.43
N PRO A 412 0.67 -7.95 26.77
CA PRO A 412 0.42 -8.91 25.68
C PRO A 412 1.00 -8.42 24.34
N ILE A 413 2.20 -7.83 24.38
CA ILE A 413 2.98 -7.37 23.23
C ILE A 413 4.43 -7.81 23.42
N SER A 414 5.16 -7.98 22.33
CA SER A 414 6.56 -8.38 22.31
C SER A 414 7.33 -7.55 21.29
N PRO A 415 8.67 -7.48 21.38
CA PRO A 415 9.47 -6.97 20.28
C PRO A 415 9.14 -7.68 18.97
N GLY A 416 9.14 -6.95 17.86
CA GLY A 416 8.76 -7.45 16.54
C GLY A 416 7.88 -6.50 15.75
N PHE A 417 7.49 -6.95 14.55
CA PHE A 417 6.66 -6.18 13.65
C PHE A 417 5.16 -6.42 13.88
N TYR A 418 4.39 -5.36 13.72
CA TYR A 418 2.93 -5.38 13.75
C TYR A 418 2.38 -4.58 12.57
N GLU A 419 1.32 -5.09 11.94
CA GLU A 419 0.63 -4.44 10.83
C GLU A 419 -0.89 -4.51 11.00
N PRO A 420 -1.66 -3.62 10.35
CA PRO A 420 -3.11 -3.70 10.27
C PRO A 420 -3.64 -4.94 9.56
N THR A 421 -4.94 -5.21 9.78
CA THR A 421 -5.72 -6.21 9.05
C THR A 421 -5.63 -5.99 7.55
N VAL A 422 -5.84 -7.06 6.77
CA VAL A 422 -5.66 -7.03 5.31
C VAL A 422 -6.49 -5.93 4.66
N SER A 423 -7.73 -5.74 5.12
CA SER A 423 -8.68 -4.76 4.60
C SER A 423 -8.24 -3.31 4.83
N ALA A 424 -7.37 -3.06 5.80
CA ALA A 424 -6.88 -1.73 6.15
C ALA A 424 -5.54 -1.38 5.47
N ARG A 425 -4.93 -2.33 4.74
CA ARG A 425 -3.62 -2.12 4.11
C ARG A 425 -3.74 -1.25 2.88
N ARG A 426 -2.76 -0.36 2.71
CA ARG A 426 -2.64 0.44 1.49
C ARG A 426 -1.92 -0.35 0.41
N HIS A 427 -2.12 0.04 -0.84
CA HIS A 427 -1.54 -0.66 -1.99
C HIS A 427 -0.01 -0.81 -1.92
N LEU A 428 0.71 0.22 -1.48
CA LEU A 428 2.17 0.22 -1.45
C LEU A 428 2.77 -0.43 -0.20
N SER A 429 2.02 -0.52 0.91
CA SER A 429 2.52 -1.04 2.19
C SER A 429 2.92 -2.51 2.05
N LYS A 430 4.20 -2.81 2.30
CA LYS A 430 4.77 -4.15 2.23
C LYS A 430 4.25 -5.00 3.40
N PRO A 431 3.48 -6.07 3.13
CA PRO A 431 2.94 -6.93 4.18
C PRO A 431 4.06 -7.68 4.91
N LEU A 432 3.86 -8.00 6.19
CA LEU A 432 4.85 -8.73 7.01
C LEU A 432 5.24 -10.07 6.41
N LYS A 433 4.31 -10.74 5.73
CA LYS A 433 4.56 -11.98 4.97
C LYS A 433 5.71 -11.85 3.94
N ARG A 434 6.03 -10.65 3.47
CA ARG A 434 7.14 -10.35 2.54
C ARG A 434 8.37 -9.76 3.22
N ILE A 435 8.34 -9.55 4.52
CA ILE A 435 9.46 -9.00 5.31
C ILE A 435 10.16 -10.12 6.08
N GLN A 436 9.39 -11.13 6.50
CA GLN A 436 9.86 -12.25 7.32
C GLN A 436 10.29 -13.48 6.51
N ASN A 437 10.43 -13.34 5.18
CA ASN A 437 10.89 -14.39 4.26
C ASN A 437 12.32 -14.14 3.80
#